data_AF-A0AAJ0RR61-F1
#
_entry.id   AF-A0AAJ0RR61-F1
#
_cell.length_a   1.000
_cell.length_b   1.000
_cell.length_c   1.000
_cell.angle_alpha   90.00
_cell.angle_beta   90.00
_cell.angle_gamma   90.00
#
_symmetry.space_group_name_H-M   'P 1'
#
loop_
_entity.id
_entity.type
_entity.pdbx_description
1 polymer ?
#
loop_
_entity_poly.entity_id
_entity_poly.type
_entity_poly.pdbx_seq_one_letter_code
_entity_poly.pdbx_strand_id
1 'polypeptide(L)'
;MSSIQQNSTNHDQADRVRRSTSQPVNQEIDRQTDENIRRFSGMGRSAILQRIDALDREWDVERVLEVNASSLALSGLLLGLTANRKWFLLPGVVLPFLLQHGLQGWCPPLAILRRLGIRTRGEIDQEKYALLSALEQAPLNTHHSPRPS
;
A
#
# COMPACT_ATOMS: atom_id res chain seq x y z
N MET A 1 20.19 -2.78 10.12
CA MET A 1 20.11 -4.07 9.40
C MET A 1 18.67 -4.54 9.15
N SER A 2 17.64 -3.99 9.82
CA SER A 2 16.23 -4.36 9.57
C SER A 2 15.62 -3.75 8.30
N SER A 3 16.08 -2.58 7.86
CA SER A 3 15.50 -1.85 6.73
C SER A 3 15.81 -2.48 5.37
N ILE A 4 16.97 -3.11 5.21
CA ILE A 4 17.38 -3.78 3.95
C ILE A 4 16.57 -5.08 3.75
N GLN A 5 16.34 -5.84 4.84
CA GLN A 5 15.56 -7.07 4.79
C GLN A 5 14.06 -6.81 4.53
N GLN A 6 13.52 -5.72 5.09
CA GLN A 6 12.13 -5.30 4.86
C GLN A 6 11.89 -4.85 3.40
N ASN A 7 12.88 -4.19 2.77
CA ASN A 7 12.74 -3.74 1.40
C ASN A 7 12.67 -4.93 0.40
N SER A 8 13.49 -5.97 0.61
CA SER A 8 13.49 -7.16 -0.26
C SER A 8 12.20 -7.98 -0.16
N THR A 9 11.67 -8.17 1.05
CA THR A 9 10.44 -8.96 1.29
C THR A 9 9.20 -8.26 0.72
N ASN A 10 9.09 -6.94 0.85
CA ASN A 10 8.00 -6.17 0.23
C ASN A 10 8.05 -6.23 -1.30
N HIS A 11 9.26 -6.26 -1.88
CA HIS A 11 9.43 -6.36 -3.33
C HIS A 11 8.99 -7.73 -3.87
N ASP A 12 9.41 -8.81 -3.20
CA ASP A 12 9.04 -10.18 -3.57
C ASP A 12 7.52 -10.42 -3.50
N GLN A 13 6.86 -9.84 -2.49
CA GLN A 13 5.41 -9.93 -2.34
C GLN A 13 4.67 -9.05 -3.36
N ALA A 14 5.13 -7.81 -3.59
CA ALA A 14 4.57 -6.95 -4.63
C ALA A 14 4.63 -7.62 -6.01
N ASP A 15 5.74 -8.29 -6.32
CA ASP A 15 5.91 -9.05 -7.55
C ASP A 15 4.94 -10.23 -7.65
N ARG A 16 4.69 -10.95 -6.55
CA ARG A 16 3.66 -12.01 -6.52
C ARG A 16 2.27 -11.44 -6.75
N VAL A 17 1.89 -10.37 -6.07
CA VAL A 17 0.58 -9.72 -6.19
C VAL A 17 0.34 -9.23 -7.61
N ARG A 18 1.34 -8.59 -8.22
CA ARG A 18 1.24 -8.10 -9.60
C ARG A 18 1.10 -9.26 -10.59
N ARG A 19 1.85 -10.37 -10.43
CA ARG A 19 1.70 -11.59 -11.27
C ARG A 19 0.31 -12.23 -11.17
N SER A 20 -0.35 -12.11 -10.02
CA SER A 20 -1.69 -12.66 -9.79
C SER A 20 -2.83 -11.67 -10.08
N THR A 21 -2.50 -10.42 -10.44
CA THR A 21 -3.47 -9.39 -10.80
C THR A 21 -3.61 -9.31 -12.32
N SER A 22 -4.83 -9.12 -12.82
CA SER A 22 -5.07 -8.99 -14.26
C SER A 22 -4.32 -7.78 -14.85
N GLN A 23 -3.75 -7.93 -16.04
CA GLN A 23 -2.96 -6.90 -16.71
C GLN A 23 -3.65 -5.52 -16.78
N PRO A 24 -4.96 -5.38 -17.11
CA PRO A 24 -5.60 -4.07 -17.18
C PRO A 24 -5.62 -3.33 -15.84
N VAL A 25 -5.74 -4.07 -14.73
CA VAL A 25 -5.74 -3.49 -13.37
C VAL A 25 -4.34 -3.01 -13.00
N ASN A 26 -3.30 -3.80 -13.29
CA ASN A 26 -1.92 -3.36 -13.07
C ASN A 26 -1.61 -2.11 -13.89
N GLN A 27 -1.98 -2.09 -15.17
CA GLN A 27 -1.76 -0.95 -16.06
C GLN A 27 -2.47 0.32 -15.58
N GLU A 28 -3.68 0.20 -15.05
CA GLU A 28 -4.41 1.34 -14.50
C GLU A 28 -3.72 1.91 -13.26
N ILE A 29 -3.23 1.04 -12.36
CA ILE A 29 -2.47 1.46 -11.18
C ILE A 29 -1.15 2.13 -11.58
N ASP A 30 -0.46 1.57 -12.57
CA ASP A 30 0.78 2.14 -13.10
C ASP A 30 0.52 3.52 -13.72
N ARG A 31 -0.53 3.64 -14.55
CA ARG A 31 -0.94 4.91 -15.17
C ARG A 31 -1.25 5.99 -14.13
N GLN A 32 -2.02 5.66 -13.10
CA GLN A 32 -2.35 6.59 -12.02
C GLN A 32 -1.10 7.02 -11.25
N THR A 33 -0.19 6.07 -10.98
CA THR A 33 1.07 6.34 -10.29
C THR A 33 1.93 7.31 -11.09
N ASP A 34 2.11 7.05 -12.39
CA ASP A 34 2.86 7.92 -13.29
C ASP A 34 2.24 9.32 -13.43
N GLU A 35 0.91 9.41 -13.48
CA GLU A 35 0.19 10.69 -13.51
C GLU A 35 0.41 11.51 -12.24
N ASN A 36 0.36 10.86 -11.08
CA ASN A 36 0.64 11.51 -9.81
C ASN A 36 2.09 12.02 -9.75
N ILE A 37 3.07 11.20 -10.16
CA ILE A 37 4.48 11.60 -10.19
C ILE A 37 4.65 12.86 -11.06
N ARG A 38 4.15 12.84 -12.31
CA ARG A 38 4.24 13.99 -13.22
C ARG A 38 3.57 15.24 -12.64
N ARG A 39 2.37 15.07 -12.07
CA ARG A 39 1.59 16.17 -11.49
C ARG A 39 2.31 16.82 -10.32
N PHE A 40 2.74 16.04 -9.33
CA PHE A 40 3.32 16.59 -8.10
C PHE A 40 4.75 17.10 -8.30
N SER A 41 5.52 16.47 -9.19
CA SER A 41 6.88 16.94 -9.51
C SER A 41 6.89 18.36 -10.10
N GLY A 42 5.81 18.78 -10.77
CA GLY A 42 5.66 20.13 -11.32
C GLY A 42 5.08 21.18 -10.35
N MET A 43 4.59 20.80 -9.17
CA MET A 43 3.83 21.69 -8.26
C MET A 43 4.68 22.34 -7.16
N GLY A 44 5.98 22.04 -7.09
CA GLY A 44 6.92 22.63 -6.13
C GLY A 44 7.07 21.85 -4.81
N ARG A 45 8.06 22.25 -4.00
CA ARG A 45 8.54 21.48 -2.84
C ARG A 45 7.46 21.14 -1.80
N SER A 46 6.59 22.10 -1.46
CA SER A 46 5.55 21.90 -0.45
C SER A 46 4.50 20.86 -0.90
N ALA A 47 4.09 20.90 -2.17
CA ALA A 47 3.14 19.95 -2.74
C ALA A 47 3.70 18.52 -2.76
N ILE A 48 4.99 18.38 -3.10
CA ILE A 48 5.65 17.06 -3.09
C ILE A 48 5.72 16.49 -1.67
N LEU A 49 6.11 17.30 -0.68
CA LEU A 49 6.17 16.85 0.72
C LEU A 49 4.79 16.45 1.25
N GLN A 50 3.73 17.19 0.91
CA GLN A 50 2.36 16.81 1.28
C GLN A 50 1.93 15.49 0.65
N ARG A 51 2.29 15.25 -0.62
CA ARG A 51 2.00 13.96 -1.26
C ARG A 51 2.76 12.82 -0.60
N ILE A 52 4.03 13.02 -0.23
CA ILE A 52 4.82 12.02 0.49
C ILE A 52 4.18 11.67 1.84
N ASP A 53 3.72 12.66 2.62
CA ASP A 53 3.00 12.38 3.88
C ASP A 53 1.69 11.61 3.63
N ALA A 54 0.97 11.93 2.55
CA ALA A 54 -0.23 11.18 2.17
C ALA A 54 0.10 9.72 1.80
N LEU A 55 1.19 9.48 1.07
CA LEU A 55 1.67 8.13 0.72
C LEU A 55 2.07 7.33 1.98
N ASP A 56 2.66 7.98 2.98
CA ASP A 56 3.04 7.32 4.24
C ASP A 56 1.83 6.87 5.08
N ARG A 57 0.67 7.50 4.87
CA ARG A 57 -0.60 7.13 5.51
C ARG A 57 -1.45 6.17 4.68
N GLU A 58 -1.09 5.95 3.42
CA GLU A 58 -1.82 5.06 2.54
C GLU A 58 -1.69 3.61 3.01
N TRP A 59 -2.81 2.88 3.02
CA TRP A 59 -2.81 1.47 3.40
C TRP A 59 -2.52 0.62 2.18
N ASP A 60 -1.46 -0.18 2.28
CA ASP A 60 -1.14 -1.19 1.28
C ASP A 60 -2.11 -2.38 1.37
N VAL A 61 -2.18 -3.15 0.28
CA VAL A 61 -3.10 -4.29 0.13
C VAL A 61 -2.93 -5.37 1.20
N GLU A 62 -1.70 -5.59 1.69
CA GLU A 62 -1.41 -6.60 2.72
C GLU A 62 -1.99 -6.14 4.05
N ARG A 63 -1.72 -4.88 4.43
CA ARG A 63 -2.27 -4.29 5.65
C ARG A 63 -3.79 -4.26 5.66
N VAL A 64 -4.43 -3.92 4.54
CA VAL A 64 -5.90 -3.97 4.43
C VAL A 64 -6.38 -5.40 4.65
N LEU A 65 -5.77 -6.39 4.00
CA LEU A 65 -6.19 -7.78 4.10
C LEU A 65 -6.05 -8.33 5.53
N GLU A 66 -4.88 -8.15 6.14
CA GLU A 66 -4.57 -8.69 7.47
C GLU A 66 -5.41 -8.06 8.57
N VAL A 67 -5.57 -6.73 8.55
CA VAL A 67 -6.35 -6.01 9.57
C VAL A 67 -7.81 -6.41 9.50
N ASN A 68 -8.40 -6.49 8.30
CA ASN A 68 -9.80 -6.88 8.14
C ASN A 68 -10.03 -8.34 8.54
N ALA A 69 -9.16 -9.25 8.10
CA ALA A 69 -9.32 -10.66 8.43
C ALA A 69 -9.12 -10.93 9.94
N SER A 70 -8.13 -10.27 10.56
CA SER A 70 -7.91 -10.34 12.02
C SER A 70 -9.09 -9.74 12.79
N SER A 71 -9.63 -8.62 12.33
CA SER A 71 -10.80 -7.98 12.96
C SER A 71 -12.03 -8.88 12.91
N LEU A 72 -12.30 -9.53 11.77
CA LEU A 72 -13.40 -10.48 11.61
C LEU A 72 -13.21 -11.71 12.51
N ALA A 73 -12.01 -12.29 12.51
CA ALA A 73 -11.71 -13.46 13.34
C ALA A 73 -11.86 -13.14 14.84
N LEU A 74 -11.29 -12.03 15.31
CA LEU A 74 -11.40 -11.58 16.71
C LEU A 74 -12.84 -11.25 17.08
N SER A 75 -13.58 -10.56 16.22
CA SER A 75 -14.99 -10.24 16.46
C SER A 75 -15.83 -11.51 16.59
N GLY A 76 -15.64 -12.47 15.70
CA GLY A 76 -16.36 -13.75 15.77
C GLY A 76 -15.95 -14.60 16.98
N LEU A 77 -14.69 -14.54 17.41
CA LEU A 77 -14.24 -15.17 18.64
C LEU A 77 -14.95 -14.55 19.87
N LEU A 78 -14.93 -13.21 19.98
CA LEU A 78 -15.56 -12.49 21.09
C LEU A 78 -17.07 -12.72 21.15
N LEU A 79 -17.75 -12.67 20.00
CA LEU A 79 -19.19 -12.95 19.91
C LEU A 79 -19.49 -14.44 20.15
N GLY A 80 -18.57 -15.34 19.81
CA GLY A 80 -18.66 -16.77 20.11
C GLY A 80 -18.66 -17.05 21.61
N LEU A 81 -17.82 -16.30 22.34
CA LEU A 81 -17.68 -16.40 23.79
C LEU A 81 -18.81 -15.69 24.54
N THR A 82 -19.26 -14.53 24.07
CA THR A 82 -20.19 -13.66 24.83
C THR A 82 -21.65 -13.79 24.40
N ALA A 83 -21.94 -14.10 23.14
CA ALA A 83 -23.30 -14.07 22.60
C ALA A 83 -23.83 -15.46 22.20
N ASN A 84 -23.16 -16.16 21.27
CA ASN A 84 -23.63 -17.46 20.79
C ASN A 84 -22.49 -18.25 20.13
N ARG A 85 -22.38 -19.56 20.44
CA ARG A 85 -21.40 -20.47 19.84
C ARG A 85 -21.42 -20.50 18.30
N LYS A 86 -22.54 -20.16 17.66
CA LYS A 86 -22.62 -20.03 16.19
C LYS A 86 -21.64 -19.00 15.62
N TRP A 87 -21.23 -17.99 16.39
CA TRP A 87 -20.27 -16.97 15.94
C TRP A 87 -18.84 -17.53 15.76
N PHE A 88 -18.51 -18.68 16.35
CA PHE A 88 -17.23 -19.36 16.07
C PHE A 88 -17.11 -19.84 14.62
N LEU A 89 -18.22 -19.92 13.87
CA LEU A 89 -18.17 -20.19 12.43
C LEU A 89 -17.36 -19.11 11.69
N LEU A 90 -17.39 -17.86 12.14
CA LEU A 90 -16.68 -16.76 11.48
C LEU A 90 -15.14 -16.95 11.52
N PRO A 91 -14.47 -17.06 12.69
CA PRO A 91 -13.05 -17.38 12.73
C PRO A 91 -12.77 -18.78 12.16
N GLY A 92 -13.70 -19.72 12.30
CA GLY A 92 -13.61 -21.06 11.71
C GLY A 92 -13.55 -21.08 10.19
N VAL A 93 -14.04 -20.04 9.50
CA VAL A 93 -13.92 -19.88 8.04
C VAL A 93 -12.77 -18.95 7.66
N VAL A 94 -12.65 -17.81 8.34
CA VAL A 94 -11.66 -16.77 8.00
C VAL A 94 -10.23 -17.26 8.22
N LEU A 95 -9.94 -17.96 9.32
CA LEU A 95 -8.57 -18.39 9.63
C LEU A 95 -8.07 -19.50 8.69
N PRO A 96 -8.83 -20.57 8.40
CA PRO A 96 -8.42 -21.54 7.39
C PRO A 96 -8.25 -20.94 6.00
N PHE A 97 -9.10 -19.97 5.63
CA PHE A 97 -8.97 -19.25 4.36
C PHE A 97 -7.65 -18.47 4.28
N LEU A 98 -7.27 -17.74 5.33
CA LEU A 98 -5.97 -17.06 5.41
C LEU A 98 -4.80 -18.05 5.35
N LEU A 99 -4.91 -19.18 6.07
CA LEU A 99 -3.88 -20.22 6.07
C LEU A 99 -3.70 -20.82 4.67
N GLN A 100 -4.80 -21.20 4.03
CA GLN A 100 -4.79 -21.68 2.65
C GLN A 100 -4.17 -20.64 1.71
N HIS A 101 -4.53 -19.37 1.86
CA HIS A 101 -4.00 -18.28 1.07
C HIS A 101 -2.48 -18.14 1.22
N GLY A 102 -1.96 -18.10 2.45
CA GLY A 102 -0.53 -18.00 2.70
C GLY A 102 0.28 -19.13 2.08
N LEU A 103 -0.31 -20.34 2.01
CA LEU A 103 0.31 -21.52 1.42
C LEU A 103 0.19 -21.58 -0.11
N GLN A 104 -0.95 -21.20 -0.67
CA GLN A 104 -1.25 -21.37 -2.11
C GLN A 104 -0.97 -20.12 -2.96
N GLY A 105 -0.82 -18.95 -2.34
CA GLY A 105 -0.48 -17.69 -3.00
C GLY A 105 -1.57 -17.07 -3.87
N TRP A 106 -2.76 -17.69 -3.99
CA TRP A 106 -3.93 -17.15 -4.68
C TRP A 106 -4.94 -16.56 -3.68
N CYS A 107 -5.60 -15.44 -4.02
CA CYS A 107 -6.52 -14.76 -3.11
C CYS A 107 -7.65 -14.01 -3.85
N PRO A 108 -8.90 -14.49 -3.80
CA PRO A 108 -10.05 -13.78 -4.37
C PRO A 108 -10.27 -12.39 -3.72
N PRO A 109 -10.14 -12.21 -2.38
CA PRO A 109 -10.17 -10.89 -1.76
C PRO A 109 -9.12 -9.96 -2.32
N LEU A 110 -7.88 -10.43 -2.54
CA LEU A 110 -6.82 -9.61 -3.09
C LEU A 110 -7.17 -9.14 -4.51
N ALA A 111 -7.71 -10.01 -5.37
CA ALA A 111 -8.17 -9.60 -6.70
C ALA A 111 -9.25 -8.50 -6.64
N ILE A 112 -10.14 -8.54 -5.64
CA ILE A 112 -11.15 -7.51 -5.42
C ILE A 112 -10.49 -6.22 -4.93
N LEU A 113 -9.63 -6.28 -3.91
CA LEU A 113 -8.91 -5.10 -3.38
C LEU A 113 -8.08 -4.41 -4.47
N ARG A 114 -7.42 -5.19 -5.33
CA ARG A 114 -6.68 -4.69 -6.49
C ARG A 114 -7.58 -4.01 -7.50
N ARG A 115 -8.76 -4.57 -7.80
CA ARG A 115 -9.78 -3.91 -8.64
C ARG A 115 -10.34 -2.63 -8.05
N LEU A 116 -10.32 -2.49 -6.72
CA LEU A 116 -10.65 -1.24 -6.03
C LEU A 116 -9.50 -0.21 -6.06
N GLY A 117 -8.38 -0.53 -6.71
CA GLY A 117 -7.22 0.36 -6.84
C GLY A 117 -6.28 0.36 -5.63
N ILE A 118 -6.43 -0.59 -4.70
CA ILE A 118 -5.55 -0.67 -3.53
C ILE A 118 -4.17 -1.14 -3.98
N ARG A 119 -3.17 -0.31 -3.68
CA ARG A 119 -1.79 -0.47 -4.14
C ARG A 119 -0.99 -1.39 -3.21
N THR A 120 0.03 -2.01 -3.75
CA THR A 120 1.03 -2.72 -2.94
C THR A 120 1.97 -1.73 -2.28
N ARG A 121 2.67 -2.18 -1.24
CA ARG A 121 3.68 -1.34 -0.58
C ARG A 121 4.77 -0.89 -1.57
N GLY A 122 5.22 -1.79 -2.45
CA GLY A 122 6.20 -1.49 -3.49
C GLY A 122 5.74 -0.40 -4.48
N GLU A 123 4.47 -0.40 -4.87
CA GLU A 123 3.90 0.62 -5.77
C GLU A 123 3.81 2.01 -5.09
N ILE A 124 3.41 2.03 -3.81
CA ILE A 124 3.37 3.26 -3.01
C ILE A 124 4.79 3.81 -2.82
N ASP A 125 5.74 2.95 -2.50
CA ASP A 125 7.14 3.32 -2.29
C ASP A 125 7.80 3.78 -3.61
N GLN A 126 7.45 3.20 -4.75
CA GLN A 126 7.92 3.65 -6.06
C GLN A 126 7.52 5.11 -6.32
N GLU A 127 6.26 5.48 -6.06
CA GLU A 127 5.82 6.88 -6.18
C GLU A 127 6.59 7.78 -5.22
N LYS A 128 6.71 7.36 -3.96
CA LYS A 128 7.41 8.11 -2.92
C LYS A 128 8.86 8.38 -3.30
N TYR A 129 9.59 7.37 -3.76
CA TYR A 129 10.99 7.51 -4.15
C TYR A 129 11.17 8.39 -5.37
N ALA A 130 10.29 8.28 -6.38
CA ALA A 130 10.32 9.18 -7.53
C ALA A 130 10.15 10.65 -7.13
N LEU A 131 9.23 10.91 -6.19
CA LEU A 131 9.00 12.26 -5.65
C LEU A 131 10.14 12.78 -4.78
N LEU A 132 10.77 11.91 -3.98
CA LEU A 132 11.98 12.26 -3.22
C LEU A 132 13.13 12.63 -4.17
N SER A 133 13.35 11.86 -5.24
CA SER A 133 14.36 12.18 -6.25
C SER A 133 14.05 13.51 -6.96
N ALA A 134 12.77 13.82 -7.23
CA ALA A 134 12.38 15.12 -7.80
C ALA A 134 12.69 16.29 -6.84
N LEU A 135 12.55 16.09 -5.52
CA LEU A 135 12.94 17.08 -4.52
C LEU A 135 14.44 17.32 -4.45
N GLU A 136 15.25 16.28 -4.58
CA GLU A 136 16.71 16.39 -4.58
C GLU A 136 17.22 17.15 -5.81
N GLN A 137 16.56 16.98 -6.96
CA GLN A 137 16.92 17.64 -8.21
C GLN A 137 16.43 19.09 -8.31
N ALA A 138 15.45 19.50 -7.51
CA ALA A 138 14.99 20.90 -7.44
C ALA A 138 16.08 21.74 -6.72
N PRO A 139 16.86 22.57 -7.43
CA PRO A 139 17.98 23.30 -6.82
C PRO A 139 17.47 24.24 -5.71
N LEU A 140 18.30 24.47 -4.69
CA LEU A 140 18.10 25.36 -3.54
C LEU A 140 17.97 26.86 -3.93
N ASN A 141 17.16 27.20 -4.93
CA ASN A 141 17.00 28.56 -5.42
C ASN A 141 15.79 29.24 -4.78
N THR A 142 15.91 29.64 -3.51
CA THR A 142 15.17 30.74 -2.84
C THR A 142 15.86 30.98 -1.49
N HIS A 143 16.75 31.94 -1.28
CA HIS A 143 16.55 33.39 -1.28
C HIS A 143 17.93 34.07 -1.42
N HIS A 144 18.22 34.71 -2.57
CA HIS A 144 19.21 35.78 -2.62
C HIS A 144 18.45 37.10 -2.54
N SER A 145 18.33 37.66 -1.34
CA SER A 145 17.89 39.05 -1.20
C SER A 145 19.04 39.97 -1.63
N PRO A 146 18.85 40.86 -2.62
CA PRO A 146 19.86 41.86 -2.93
C PRO A 146 19.98 42.83 -1.74
N ARG A 147 21.20 43.06 -1.25
CA ARG A 147 21.47 44.14 -0.29
C ARG A 147 21.18 45.49 -0.97
N PRO A 148 20.34 46.37 -0.39
CA PRO A 148 20.32 47.75 -0.81
C PRO A 148 21.65 48.44 -0.44
N SER A 149 22.07 49.33 -1.34
CA SER A 149 23.30 50.13 -1.28
C SER A 149 23.22 51.25 -0.25
#